data_AF-A0A8T2RMM1-F1
#
_entry.id   AF-A0A8T2RMM1-F1
#
_cell.length_a   1.000
_cell.length_b   1.000
_cell.length_c   1.000
_cell.angle_alpha   90.00
_cell.angle_beta   90.00
_cell.angle_gamma   90.00
#
_symmetry.space_group_name_H-M   'P 1'
#
loop_
_entity.id
_entity.type
_entity.pdbx_description
1 polymer ?
#
loop_
_entity_poly.entity_id
_entity_poly.type
_entity_poly.pdbx_seq_one_letter_code
_entity_poly.pdbx_strand_id
1 'polypeptide(L)'
;MARQDLINPDDEEAWNFNDVGHEGTCSEELSREWSSRHARFHTLGYRDGIEEGKRSSVQQGFDVGYAQGVEAGQICGLARGWAGAFMSLPESIQCLLLDDSARIELNEAQSALTRVSSDTAAQYFYQSISGLDKSELDDMAEDGSGGNKPSGLQPEPSVDVVALKMKLEAILMSKGVIQ
;
A
#
# COMPACT_ATOMS: atom_id res chain seq x y z
N MET A 1 -15.39 -61.89 60.67
CA MET A 1 -15.07 -60.66 59.91
C MET A 1 -16.36 -60.10 59.34
N ALA A 2 -16.87 -59.01 59.89
CA ALA A 2 -17.88 -58.18 59.26
C ALA A 2 -17.41 -56.74 59.47
N ARG A 3 -16.94 -56.09 58.39
CA ARG A 3 -16.59 -54.66 58.41
C ARG A 3 -17.89 -53.87 58.38
N GLN A 4 -18.13 -53.11 59.44
CA GLN A 4 -19.07 -52.00 59.44
C GLN A 4 -18.30 -50.80 58.89
N ASP A 5 -18.47 -50.51 57.60
CA ASP A 5 -18.14 -49.19 57.08
C ASP A 5 -19.45 -48.41 57.10
N LEU A 6 -19.57 -47.53 58.09
CA LEU A 6 -20.66 -46.57 58.23
C LEU A 6 -20.64 -45.67 56.99
N ILE A 7 -21.59 -45.90 56.08
CA ILE A 7 -21.90 -44.91 55.04
C ILE A 7 -22.71 -43.82 55.73
N ASN A 8 -22.14 -42.62 55.75
CA ASN A 8 -22.75 -41.42 56.28
C ASN A 8 -24.03 -41.13 55.46
N PRO A 9 -25.23 -41.07 56.06
CA PRO A 9 -26.47 -40.88 55.31
C PRO A 9 -26.68 -39.43 54.82
N ASP A 10 -25.74 -38.51 55.05
CA ASP A 10 -25.84 -37.09 54.69
C ASP A 10 -25.13 -36.70 53.38
N ASP A 11 -24.57 -37.66 52.61
CA ASP A 11 -23.88 -37.38 51.34
C ASP A 11 -24.74 -37.68 50.08
N GLU A 12 -26.06 -37.88 50.25
CA GLU A 12 -27.02 -38.09 49.14
C GLU A 12 -27.64 -36.76 48.63
N GLU A 13 -27.03 -35.61 48.94
CA GLU A 13 -27.57 -34.29 48.55
C GLU A 13 -26.60 -33.42 47.73
N ALA A 14 -25.58 -34.01 47.11
CA ALA A 14 -24.68 -33.27 46.21
C ALA A 14 -25.11 -33.31 44.73
N TRP A 15 -26.00 -34.24 44.37
CA TRP A 15 -26.52 -34.37 43.00
C TRP A 15 -28.00 -34.72 43.01
N ASN A 16 -28.80 -34.09 43.88
CA ASN A 16 -30.22 -33.93 43.59
C ASN A 16 -30.32 -32.95 42.41
N PHE A 17 -29.93 -33.45 41.23
CA PHE A 17 -30.37 -33.02 39.92
C PHE A 17 -31.87 -33.27 39.94
N ASN A 18 -32.55 -32.36 40.62
CA ASN A 18 -33.98 -32.25 40.62
C ASN A 18 -34.29 -31.99 39.16
N ASP A 19 -34.64 -33.07 38.46
CA ASP A 19 -35.16 -33.12 37.11
C ASP A 19 -36.54 -32.44 37.13
N VAL A 20 -36.52 -31.15 37.46
CA VAL A 20 -37.65 -30.24 37.44
C VAL A 20 -37.67 -29.68 36.04
N GLY A 21 -38.26 -30.45 35.14
CA GLY A 21 -38.95 -29.96 33.94
C GLY A 21 -38.30 -28.75 33.25
N HIS A 22 -37.07 -28.93 32.75
CA HIS A 22 -36.46 -28.00 31.80
C HIS A 22 -36.06 -28.70 30.50
N GLU A 23 -36.81 -29.73 30.13
CA GLU A 23 -36.70 -30.41 28.83
C GLU A 23 -37.23 -29.56 27.65
N GLY A 24 -37.95 -28.46 27.91
CA GLY A 24 -38.37 -27.49 26.90
C GLY A 24 -37.44 -26.29 26.73
N THR A 25 -36.80 -25.83 27.80
CA THR A 25 -36.09 -24.53 27.79
C THR A 25 -34.68 -24.63 27.27
N CYS A 26 -33.96 -25.75 27.47
CA CYS A 26 -32.61 -25.88 26.92
C CYS A 26 -32.63 -25.92 25.39
N SER A 27 -33.61 -26.59 24.78
CA SER A 27 -33.79 -26.60 23.31
C SER A 27 -34.24 -25.24 22.77
N GLU A 28 -35.12 -24.53 23.48
CA GLU A 28 -35.57 -23.19 23.10
C GLU A 28 -34.47 -22.14 23.27
N GLU A 29 -33.67 -22.21 24.33
CA GLU A 29 -32.52 -21.35 24.57
C GLU A 29 -31.42 -21.58 23.53
N LEU A 30 -31.11 -22.85 23.21
CA LEU A 30 -30.16 -23.20 22.15
C LEU A 30 -30.65 -22.71 20.78
N SER A 31 -31.94 -22.83 20.48
CA SER A 31 -32.54 -22.31 19.24
C SER A 31 -32.54 -20.79 19.16
N ARG A 32 -32.79 -20.12 20.29
CA ARG A 32 -32.72 -18.65 20.41
C ARG A 32 -31.29 -18.15 20.24
N GLU A 33 -30.32 -18.83 20.85
CA GLU A 33 -28.91 -18.50 20.76
C GLU A 33 -28.36 -18.77 19.35
N TRP A 34 -28.75 -19.89 18.75
CA TRP A 34 -28.49 -20.19 17.33
C TRP A 34 -29.02 -19.10 16.42
N SER A 35 -30.29 -18.70 16.59
CA SER A 35 -30.93 -17.67 15.77
C SER A 35 -30.27 -16.30 15.96
N SER A 36 -29.88 -15.95 17.20
CA SER A 36 -29.16 -14.70 17.49
C SER A 36 -27.79 -14.67 16.81
N ARG A 37 -27.05 -15.79 16.87
CA ARG A 37 -25.76 -15.95 16.21
C ARG A 37 -25.94 -15.92 14.68
N HIS A 38 -26.90 -16.65 14.15
CA HIS A 38 -27.20 -16.66 12.72
C HIS A 38 -27.56 -15.26 12.19
N ALA A 39 -28.45 -14.54 12.88
CA ALA A 39 -28.82 -13.17 12.52
C ALA A 39 -27.63 -12.22 12.51
N ARG A 40 -26.72 -12.35 13.48
CA ARG A 40 -25.49 -11.54 13.55
C ARG A 40 -24.47 -11.92 12.48
N PHE A 41 -24.21 -13.20 12.27
CA PHE A 41 -23.07 -13.64 11.46
C PHE A 41 -23.39 -13.93 9.98
N HIS A 42 -24.66 -14.11 9.59
CA HIS A 42 -25.00 -14.35 8.18
C HIS A 42 -24.76 -13.11 7.28
N THR A 43 -25.09 -11.92 7.76
CA THR A 43 -24.87 -10.65 7.04
C THR A 43 -23.45 -10.14 7.21
N LEU A 44 -22.86 -10.32 8.39
CA LEU A 44 -21.47 -9.94 8.65
C LEU A 44 -20.51 -10.75 7.76
N GLY A 45 -20.67 -12.06 7.67
CA GLY A 45 -19.80 -12.88 6.82
C GLY A 45 -19.89 -12.55 5.33
N TYR A 46 -21.09 -12.21 4.84
CA TYR A 46 -21.27 -11.77 3.45
C TYR A 46 -20.63 -10.40 3.18
N ARG A 47 -20.86 -9.43 4.06
CA ARG A 47 -20.26 -8.10 3.93
C ARG A 47 -18.74 -8.18 4.01
N ASP A 48 -18.21 -8.88 5.00
CA ASP A 48 -16.77 -9.03 5.20
C ASP A 48 -16.14 -9.80 4.02
N GLY A 49 -16.83 -10.79 3.44
CA GLY A 49 -16.39 -11.45 2.21
C GLY A 49 -16.34 -10.52 0.99
N ILE A 50 -17.30 -9.60 0.84
CA ILE A 50 -17.29 -8.58 -0.23
C ILE A 50 -16.17 -7.56 0.01
N GLU A 51 -15.96 -7.13 1.25
CA GLU A 51 -14.90 -6.20 1.62
C GLU A 51 -13.52 -6.84 1.41
N GLU A 52 -13.34 -8.09 1.82
CA GLU A 52 -12.09 -8.84 1.62
C GLU A 52 -11.81 -9.09 0.13
N GLY A 53 -12.85 -9.40 -0.67
CA GLY A 53 -12.71 -9.53 -2.12
C GLY A 53 -12.28 -8.23 -2.79
N LYS A 54 -12.88 -7.09 -2.40
CA LYS A 54 -12.46 -5.75 -2.88
C LYS A 54 -11.05 -5.41 -2.43
N ARG A 55 -10.70 -5.74 -1.19
CA ARG A 55 -9.38 -5.49 -0.64
C ARG A 55 -8.33 -6.31 -1.37
N SER A 56 -8.60 -7.58 -1.63
CA SER A 56 -7.72 -8.49 -2.35
C SER A 56 -7.43 -8.02 -3.77
N SER A 57 -8.44 -7.53 -4.51
CA SER A 57 -8.24 -7.03 -5.88
C SER A 57 -7.44 -5.73 -5.91
N VAL A 58 -7.72 -4.80 -4.99
CA VAL A 58 -6.96 -3.54 -4.85
C VAL A 58 -5.53 -3.81 -4.39
N GLN A 59 -5.33 -4.74 -3.45
CA GLN A 59 -4.01 -5.08 -2.91
C GLN A 59 -3.10 -5.64 -4.00
N GLN A 60 -3.62 -6.53 -4.86
CA GLN A 60 -2.84 -7.05 -5.98
C GLN A 60 -2.36 -5.94 -6.92
N GLY A 61 -3.22 -4.96 -7.22
CA GLY A 61 -2.84 -3.78 -8.01
C GLY A 61 -1.80 -2.90 -7.31
N PHE A 62 -1.96 -2.70 -6.00
CA PHE A 62 -0.98 -1.98 -5.18
C PHE A 62 0.38 -2.68 -5.16
N ASP A 63 0.43 -4.00 -4.97
CA ASP A 63 1.68 -4.76 -4.87
C ASP A 63 2.49 -4.65 -6.18
N VAL A 64 1.82 -4.73 -7.33
CA VAL A 64 2.45 -4.54 -8.65
C VAL A 64 2.94 -3.10 -8.82
N GLY A 65 2.10 -2.11 -8.51
CA GLY A 65 2.48 -0.69 -8.60
C GLY A 65 3.60 -0.33 -7.62
N TYR A 66 3.62 -0.93 -6.44
CA TYR A 66 4.65 -0.77 -5.43
C TYR A 66 5.98 -1.36 -5.90
N ALA A 67 5.98 -2.59 -6.43
CA ALA A 67 7.19 -3.22 -6.96
C ALA A 67 7.83 -2.36 -8.06
N GLN A 68 7.03 -1.84 -9.00
CA GLN A 68 7.51 -0.98 -10.08
C GLN A 68 7.93 0.42 -9.58
N GLY A 69 7.15 1.01 -8.67
CA GLY A 69 7.40 2.35 -8.14
C GLY A 69 8.61 2.42 -7.22
N VAL A 70 8.86 1.39 -6.42
CA VAL A 70 10.00 1.34 -5.48
C VAL A 70 11.33 1.38 -6.21
N GLU A 71 11.48 0.60 -7.29
CA GLU A 71 12.72 0.59 -8.06
C GLU A 71 13.03 1.98 -8.64
N ALA A 72 12.06 2.57 -9.33
CA ALA A 72 12.21 3.90 -9.92
C ALA A 72 12.42 4.99 -8.84
N GLY A 73 11.68 4.91 -7.73
CA GLY A 73 11.79 5.83 -6.60
C GLY A 73 13.15 5.76 -5.92
N GLN A 74 13.71 4.56 -5.76
CA GLN A 74 15.03 4.35 -5.17
C GLN A 74 16.13 4.98 -6.03
N ILE A 75 16.11 4.73 -7.35
CA ILE A 75 17.10 5.29 -8.29
C ILE A 75 17.02 6.81 -8.28
N CYS A 76 15.81 7.37 -8.36
CA CYS A 76 15.59 8.82 -8.34
C CYS A 76 16.06 9.45 -7.00
N GLY A 77 15.77 8.78 -5.88
CA GLY A 77 16.21 9.19 -4.55
C GLY A 77 17.73 9.21 -4.40
N LEU A 78 18.42 8.16 -4.88
CA LEU A 78 19.88 8.10 -4.88
C LEU A 78 20.50 9.20 -5.74
N ALA A 79 19.98 9.41 -6.94
CA ALA A 79 20.46 10.47 -7.84
C ALA A 79 20.33 11.86 -7.19
N ARG A 80 19.17 12.17 -6.61
CA ARG A 80 18.94 13.43 -5.86
C ARG A 80 19.88 13.57 -4.67
N GLY A 81 20.11 12.48 -3.95
CA GLY A 81 20.97 12.45 -2.77
C GLY A 81 22.43 12.72 -3.14
N TRP A 82 22.95 12.04 -4.16
CA TRP A 82 24.31 12.26 -4.64
C TRP A 82 24.50 13.66 -5.20
N ALA A 83 23.63 14.08 -6.13
CA ALA A 83 23.72 15.40 -6.72
C ALA A 83 23.55 16.50 -5.65
N GLY A 84 22.62 16.34 -4.71
CA GLY A 84 22.47 17.25 -3.58
C GLY A 84 23.69 17.28 -2.66
N ALA A 85 24.29 16.13 -2.35
CA ALA A 85 25.50 16.05 -1.57
C ALA A 85 26.66 16.77 -2.27
N PHE A 86 26.89 16.53 -3.56
CA PHE A 86 27.90 17.21 -4.36
C PHE A 86 27.71 18.72 -4.40
N MET A 87 26.48 19.19 -4.59
CA MET A 87 26.17 20.62 -4.59
C MET A 87 26.31 21.26 -3.20
N SER A 88 26.28 20.47 -2.12
CA SER A 88 26.50 20.97 -0.76
C SER A 88 27.97 21.17 -0.39
N LEU A 89 28.92 20.65 -1.17
CA LEU A 89 30.35 20.86 -0.91
C LEU A 89 30.74 22.33 -1.19
N PRO A 90 31.79 22.85 -0.54
CA PRO A 90 32.39 24.13 -0.90
C PRO A 90 32.85 24.15 -2.36
N GLU A 91 32.70 25.30 -3.03
CA GLU A 91 33.07 25.46 -4.44
C GLU A 91 34.53 25.09 -4.73
N SER A 92 35.44 25.38 -3.80
CA SER A 92 36.85 24.99 -3.92
C SER A 92 37.06 23.48 -4.04
N ILE A 93 36.22 22.69 -3.38
CA ILE A 93 36.26 21.22 -3.44
C ILE A 93 35.52 20.73 -4.68
N GLN A 94 34.41 21.37 -5.06
CA GLN A 94 33.69 21.04 -6.30
C GLN A 94 34.59 21.22 -7.52
N CYS A 95 35.33 22.32 -7.62
CA CYS A 95 36.26 22.58 -8.73
C CYS A 95 37.46 21.61 -8.76
N LEU A 96 37.78 20.97 -7.64
CA LEU A 96 38.82 19.94 -7.57
C LEU A 96 38.31 18.58 -8.09
N LEU A 97 37.02 18.30 -7.89
CA LEU A 97 36.40 17.00 -8.18
C LEU A 97 35.71 16.97 -9.55
N LEU A 98 35.21 18.11 -10.03
CA LEU A 98 34.46 18.25 -11.27
C LEU A 98 34.97 19.45 -12.09
N ASP A 99 35.04 19.25 -13.40
CA ASP A 99 35.25 20.32 -14.38
C ASP A 99 34.04 21.26 -14.43
N ASP A 100 34.23 22.51 -14.86
CA ASP A 100 33.13 23.50 -14.91
C ASP A 100 31.94 23.04 -15.77
N SER A 101 32.19 22.34 -16.88
CA SER A 101 31.12 21.74 -17.70
C SER A 101 30.30 20.72 -16.91
N ALA A 102 30.98 19.83 -16.18
CA ALA A 102 30.32 18.79 -15.39
C ALA A 102 29.55 19.37 -14.20
N ARG A 103 29.99 20.49 -13.62
CA ARG A 103 29.26 21.22 -12.57
C ARG A 103 27.96 21.82 -13.10
N ILE A 104 28.00 22.41 -14.30
CA ILE A 104 26.80 22.96 -14.95
C ILE A 104 25.80 21.83 -15.22
N GLU A 105 26.24 20.73 -15.82
CA GLU A 105 25.40 19.57 -16.10
C GLU A 105 24.79 18.97 -14.82
N LEU A 106 25.58 18.86 -13.74
CA LEU A 106 25.10 18.35 -12.45
C LEU A 106 24.04 19.27 -11.84
N ASN A 107 24.23 20.58 -11.93
CA ASN A 107 23.27 21.56 -11.41
C ASN A 107 21.96 21.54 -12.22
N GLU A 108 22.04 21.39 -13.54
CA GLU A 108 20.87 21.20 -14.41
C GLU A 108 20.14 19.90 -14.08
N ALA A 109 20.86 18.79 -13.93
CA ALA A 109 20.30 17.50 -13.55
C ALA A 109 19.62 17.56 -12.17
N GLN A 110 20.25 18.21 -11.19
CA GLN A 110 19.68 18.37 -9.85
C GLN A 110 18.41 19.22 -9.89
N SER A 111 18.38 20.29 -10.70
CA SER A 111 17.21 21.12 -10.90
C SER A 111 16.06 20.35 -11.57
N ALA A 112 16.38 19.52 -12.56
CA ALA A 112 15.39 18.64 -13.20
C ALA A 112 14.84 17.60 -12.22
N LEU A 113 15.70 16.96 -11.42
CA LEU A 113 15.31 15.95 -10.43
C LEU A 113 14.45 16.53 -9.31
N THR A 114 14.75 17.74 -8.83
CA THR A 114 13.98 18.41 -7.76
C THR A 114 12.65 18.97 -8.24
N ARG A 115 12.53 19.26 -9.54
CA ARG A 115 11.27 19.70 -10.15
C ARG A 115 10.19 18.60 -10.19
N VAL A 116 10.60 17.34 -10.25
CA VAL A 116 9.66 16.20 -10.24
C VAL A 116 9.18 15.96 -8.81
N SER A 117 7.96 16.40 -8.49
CA SER A 117 7.32 16.08 -7.21
C SER A 117 6.78 14.64 -7.20
N SER A 118 6.45 14.13 -6.01
CA SER A 118 5.76 12.84 -5.84
C SER A 118 4.43 12.80 -6.59
N ASP A 119 3.67 13.90 -6.59
CA ASP A 119 2.38 13.97 -7.28
C ASP A 119 2.53 13.92 -8.81
N THR A 120 3.51 14.67 -9.34
CA THR A 120 3.83 14.67 -10.77
C THR A 120 4.35 13.30 -11.22
N ALA A 121 5.17 12.63 -10.41
CA ALA A 121 5.64 11.28 -10.69
C ALA A 121 4.49 10.27 -10.74
N ALA A 122 3.53 10.36 -9.81
CA ALA A 122 2.34 9.51 -9.80
C ALA A 122 1.46 9.73 -11.05
N GLN A 123 1.32 10.98 -11.50
CA GLN A 123 0.58 11.30 -12.73
C GLN A 123 1.24 10.70 -13.97
N TYR A 124 2.57 10.81 -14.11
CA TYR A 124 3.28 10.19 -15.22
C TYR A 124 3.18 8.67 -15.20
N PHE A 125 3.25 8.06 -14.02
CA PHE A 125 3.06 6.61 -13.88
C PHE A 125 1.65 6.20 -14.31
N TYR A 126 0.61 6.92 -13.86
CA TYR A 126 -0.77 6.66 -14.26
C TYR A 126 -0.95 6.80 -15.78
N GLN A 127 -0.40 7.85 -16.39
CA GLN A 127 -0.43 8.03 -17.84
C GLN A 127 0.27 6.85 -18.56
N SER A 128 1.44 6.44 -18.07
CA SER A 128 2.20 5.32 -18.62
C SER A 128 1.46 3.99 -18.56
N ILE A 129 0.75 3.69 -17.47
CA ILE A 129 -0.03 2.43 -17.35
C ILE A 129 -1.36 2.51 -18.08
N SER A 130 -1.95 3.69 -18.20
CA SER A 130 -3.23 3.88 -18.88
C SER A 130 -3.10 3.69 -20.40
N GLY A 131 -1.97 4.02 -21.02
CA GLY A 131 -1.78 3.85 -22.47
C GLY A 131 -2.83 4.55 -23.36
N LEU A 132 -3.69 5.39 -22.78
CA LEU A 132 -4.80 6.03 -23.47
C LEU A 132 -4.34 7.36 -24.05
N ASP A 133 -4.43 7.47 -25.37
CA ASP A 133 -4.66 8.75 -26.02
C ASP A 133 -5.85 9.44 -25.32
N LYS A 134 -5.82 10.76 -25.27
CA LYS A 134 -6.66 11.61 -24.42
C LYS A 134 -8.18 11.50 -24.70
N SER A 135 -8.59 10.61 -25.60
CA SER A 135 -9.92 10.46 -26.16
C SER A 135 -10.84 9.44 -25.47
N GLU A 136 -10.35 8.54 -24.62
CA GLU A 136 -11.19 7.46 -24.02
C GLU A 136 -11.55 7.65 -22.54
N LEU A 137 -11.09 8.74 -21.90
CA LEU A 137 -11.37 9.02 -20.47
C LEU A 137 -12.70 9.76 -20.22
N ASP A 138 -13.37 10.28 -21.25
CA ASP A 138 -14.67 10.95 -21.10
C ASP A 138 -15.86 9.97 -21.02
N ASP A 139 -15.69 8.70 -21.41
CA ASP A 139 -16.80 7.73 -21.50
C ASP A 139 -17.02 6.85 -20.24
N MET A 140 -16.15 6.95 -19.22
CA MET A 140 -16.26 6.14 -17.99
C MET A 140 -16.57 6.95 -16.72
N ALA A 141 -16.81 8.25 -16.84
CA ALA A 141 -17.12 9.15 -15.72
C ALA A 141 -18.62 9.53 -15.66
N GLU A 142 -19.52 8.57 -15.79
CA GLU A 142 -20.92 8.73 -15.37
C GLU A 142 -21.37 7.56 -14.48
N ASP A 143 -20.80 7.45 -13.28
CA ASP A 143 -21.62 7.20 -12.09
C ASP A 143 -20.84 7.57 -10.82
N GLY A 144 -21.12 8.74 -10.25
CA GLY A 144 -20.76 9.05 -8.86
C GLY A 144 -19.84 10.25 -8.60
N SER A 145 -20.48 11.32 -8.11
CA SER A 145 -19.94 12.33 -7.18
C SER A 145 -18.99 13.40 -7.71
N GLY A 146 -19.47 14.64 -7.67
CA GLY A 146 -18.76 15.85 -8.07
C GLY A 146 -17.44 16.07 -7.35
N GLY A 147 -16.37 16.08 -8.13
CA GLY A 147 -15.05 16.56 -7.75
C GLY A 147 -14.59 17.60 -8.79
N ASN A 148 -14.14 18.75 -8.29
CA ASN A 148 -13.75 19.92 -9.07
C ASN A 148 -12.66 19.57 -10.11
N LYS A 149 -12.91 19.85 -11.40
CA LYS A 149 -11.97 19.62 -12.51
C LYS A 149 -10.81 20.63 -12.42
N PRO A 150 -9.55 20.22 -12.18
CA PRO A 150 -8.44 21.18 -12.22
C PRO A 150 -8.20 21.61 -13.66
N SER A 151 -8.36 22.91 -13.87
CA SER A 151 -8.13 23.65 -15.10
C SER A 151 -6.71 23.43 -15.61
N GLY A 152 -6.59 23.40 -16.95
CA GLY A 152 -5.47 22.88 -17.70
C GLY A 152 -4.07 23.36 -17.32
N LEU A 153 -3.13 22.43 -17.39
CA LEU A 153 -1.72 22.70 -17.65
C LEU A 153 -1.29 21.83 -18.83
N GLN A 154 -0.74 22.48 -19.85
CA GLN A 154 -0.25 21.86 -21.09
C GLN A 154 0.91 20.88 -20.77
N PRO A 155 0.96 19.69 -21.42
CA PRO A 155 2.10 18.80 -21.30
C PRO A 155 3.28 19.35 -22.13
N GLU A 156 4.26 19.93 -21.44
CA GLU A 156 5.58 20.28 -21.99
C GLU A 156 6.62 19.22 -21.54
N PRO A 157 7.76 19.10 -22.25
CA PRO A 157 8.23 17.88 -22.89
C PRO A 157 8.50 16.72 -21.94
N SER A 158 8.22 15.51 -22.44
CA SER A 158 8.56 14.23 -21.84
C SER A 158 10.04 14.19 -21.41
N VAL A 159 10.29 14.45 -20.13
CA VAL A 159 11.59 14.16 -19.54
C VAL A 159 11.62 12.65 -19.37
N ASP A 160 12.18 11.99 -20.38
CA ASP A 160 12.38 10.54 -20.35
C ASP A 160 13.36 10.21 -19.21
N VAL A 161 12.79 9.68 -18.12
CA VAL A 161 13.52 9.28 -16.92
C VAL A 161 14.54 8.17 -17.24
N VAL A 162 14.27 7.36 -18.27
CA VAL A 162 15.20 6.35 -18.78
C VAL A 162 16.38 7.02 -19.48
N ALA A 163 16.14 8.08 -20.26
CA ALA A 163 17.20 8.87 -20.86
C ALA A 163 18.07 9.60 -19.83
N LEU A 164 17.47 10.11 -18.73
CA LEU A 164 18.24 10.68 -17.62
C LEU A 164 19.07 9.63 -16.88
N LYS A 165 18.52 8.43 -16.65
CA LYS A 165 19.26 7.30 -16.08
C LYS A 165 20.45 6.93 -16.96
N MET A 166 20.24 6.75 -18.27
CA MET A 166 21.31 6.42 -19.22
C MET A 166 22.40 7.50 -19.28
N LYS A 167 22.01 8.78 -19.25
CA LYS A 167 22.97 9.90 -19.21
C LYS A 167 23.77 9.91 -17.92
N LEU A 168 23.13 9.72 -16.77
CA LEU A 168 23.81 9.72 -15.47
C LEU A 168 24.76 8.51 -15.35
N GLU A 169 24.34 7.33 -15.79
CA GLU A 169 25.17 6.12 -15.84
C GLU A 169 26.38 6.30 -16.77
N ALA A 170 26.18 6.88 -17.96
CA ALA A 170 27.26 7.16 -18.89
C ALA A 170 28.30 8.14 -18.31
N ILE A 171 27.84 9.21 -17.64
CA ILE A 171 28.71 10.18 -16.97
C ILE A 171 29.52 9.49 -15.86
N LEU A 172 28.86 8.70 -15.01
CA LEU A 172 29.48 7.98 -13.89
C LEU A 172 30.49 6.90 -14.35
N MET A 173 30.19 6.17 -15.43
CA MET A 173 31.11 5.19 -16.03
C MET A 173 32.33 5.88 -16.66
N SER A 174 32.15 7.00 -17.37
CA SER A 174 33.27 7.73 -18.00
C SER A 174 34.27 8.29 -16.99
N LYS A 175 33.81 8.57 -15.76
CA LYS A 175 34.64 9.10 -14.67
C LYS A 175 35.13 8.02 -13.70
N GLY A 176 34.87 6.73 -13.97
CA GLY A 176 35.39 5.60 -13.21
C GLY A 176 34.82 5.44 -11.80
N VAL A 177 33.64 6.02 -11.53
CA VAL A 177 32.97 5.96 -10.22
C VAL A 177 32.22 4.64 -10.03
N ILE A 178 31.81 4.00 -11.13
CA ILE A 178 31.07 2.73 -11.14
C ILE A 178 31.65 1.86 -12.26
N GLN A 179 31.88 0.56 -12.01
CA GLN A 179 32.32 -0.43 -13.01
C GLN A 179 31.15 -1.04 -13.76
#